data_AF-A0A1Q7GNV7-F1
#
_entry.id   AF-A0A1Q7GNV7-F1
#
_cell.length_a   1.000
_cell.length_b   1.000
_cell.length_c   1.000
_cell.angle_alpha   90.00
_cell.angle_beta   90.00
_cell.angle_gamma   90.00
#
_symmetry.space_group_name_H-M   'P 1'
#
loop_
_entity.id
_entity.type
_entity.pdbx_description
1 polymer ?
#
loop_
_entity_poly.entity_id
_entity_poly.type
_entity_poly.pdbx_seq_one_letter_code
_entity_poly.pdbx_strand_id
1 'polypeptide(L)'
;MTDPRSATRQRVRDIVARDIKPVRPLLPPGRRVLLLVPIAIAAAIYAPFGYGHRNFDHLGWLASWGVSALEWILGLLILALALRHAVPGRGVSRRFLIATLVGAPALIVLVTVVTYAVEPTKVPPGLAFRFWIECVKWPITIAAPILLVASLLAMRAFPTRPGPVGALCGLAAGVLADSGWRLACDVSAPSHVLGSHGLAIVLVAGLGAVASVAIDAIRR
;
A
#
# COMPACT_ATOMS: atom_id res chain seq x y z
N MET A 1 52.12 10.03 -32.66
CA MET A 1 51.82 10.04 -31.21
C MET A 1 50.32 9.90 -31.05
N THR A 2 49.84 8.84 -30.40
CA THR A 2 48.41 8.65 -30.09
C THR A 2 48.01 9.58 -28.94
N ASP A 3 46.91 10.32 -29.09
CA ASP A 3 46.38 11.22 -28.07
C ASP A 3 46.02 10.42 -26.80
N PRO A 4 46.65 10.67 -25.64
CA PRO A 4 46.35 10.00 -24.38
C PRO A 4 44.87 10.06 -23.98
N ARG A 5 44.15 11.09 -24.43
CA ARG A 5 42.71 11.25 -24.17
C ARG A 5 41.87 10.22 -24.91
N SER A 6 42.32 9.78 -26.09
CA SER A 6 41.63 8.75 -26.88
C SER A 6 41.72 7.37 -26.20
N ALA A 7 42.89 7.03 -25.65
CA ALA A 7 43.12 5.78 -24.91
C ALA A 7 42.29 5.72 -23.62
N THR A 8 42.22 6.82 -22.87
CA THR A 8 41.36 6.92 -21.67
C THR A 8 39.88 6.78 -22.02
N ARG A 9 39.42 7.44 -23.09
CA ARG A 9 38.02 7.36 -23.54
C ARG A 9 37.64 5.93 -23.95
N GLN A 10 38.53 5.25 -24.67
CA GLN A 10 38.33 3.84 -25.06
C GLN A 10 38.28 2.93 -23.83
N ARG A 11 39.21 3.10 -22.88
CA ARG A 11 39.25 2.34 -21.64
C ARG A 11 37.96 2.49 -20.82
N VAL A 12 37.42 3.71 -20.71
CA VAL A 12 36.13 3.95 -20.03
C VAL A 12 34.99 3.27 -20.78
N ARG A 13 34.94 3.36 -22.12
CA ARG A 13 33.92 2.67 -22.91
C ARG A 13 33.99 1.16 -22.74
N ASP A 14 35.19 0.58 -22.67
CA ASP A 14 35.38 -0.87 -22.51
C ASP A 14 35.06 -1.35 -21.09
N ILE A 15 35.31 -0.52 -20.07
CA ILE A 15 34.88 -0.79 -18.69
C ILE A 15 33.35 -0.76 -18.64
N VAL A 16 32.75 0.33 -19.14
CA VAL A 16 31.30 0.48 -19.18
C VAL A 16 30.66 -0.66 -19.96
N ALA A 17 31.11 -0.95 -21.20
CA ALA A 17 30.56 -2.02 -22.04
C ALA A 17 30.68 -3.41 -21.42
N ARG A 18 31.74 -3.70 -20.65
CA ARG A 18 31.88 -4.95 -19.88
C ARG A 18 30.96 -5.01 -18.67
N ASP A 19 30.55 -3.85 -18.15
CA ASP A 19 29.75 -3.72 -16.94
C ASP A 19 28.25 -3.52 -17.22
N ILE A 20 27.86 -3.04 -18.41
CA ILE A 20 26.44 -2.98 -18.81
C ILE A 20 25.94 -4.37 -19.19
N LYS A 21 25.38 -5.08 -18.22
CA LYS A 21 24.52 -6.23 -18.52
C LYS A 21 23.15 -5.72 -18.99
N PRO A 22 22.56 -6.30 -20.04
CA PRO A 22 21.20 -5.97 -20.45
C PRO A 22 20.24 -6.22 -19.29
N VAL A 23 19.64 -5.14 -18.76
CA VAL A 23 18.60 -5.25 -17.74
C VAL A 23 17.24 -5.27 -18.42
N ARG A 24 16.37 -6.18 -17.99
CA ARG A 24 14.98 -6.22 -18.48
C ARG A 24 14.31 -4.87 -18.18
N PRO A 25 13.75 -4.18 -19.18
CA PRO A 25 13.09 -2.89 -18.98
C PRO A 25 12.03 -2.96 -17.88
N LEU A 26 11.92 -1.89 -17.10
CA LEU A 26 10.86 -1.74 -16.12
C LEU A 26 9.53 -1.53 -16.85
N LEU A 27 8.53 -2.33 -16.50
CA LEU A 27 7.17 -2.10 -16.98
C LEU A 27 6.67 -0.72 -16.51
N PRO A 28 5.87 -0.02 -17.34
CA PRO A 28 5.24 1.23 -16.94
C PRO A 28 4.49 1.07 -15.60
N PRO A 29 4.41 2.12 -14.76
CA PRO A 29 3.77 2.03 -13.44
C PRO A 29 2.37 1.42 -13.46
N GLY A 30 1.51 1.81 -14.43
CA GLY A 30 0.16 1.25 -14.55
C GLY A 30 0.14 -0.26 -14.78
N ARG A 31 1.05 -0.80 -15.62
CA ARG A 31 1.15 -2.26 -15.82
C ARG A 31 1.64 -2.98 -14.57
N ARG A 32 2.52 -2.36 -13.77
CA ARG A 32 2.94 -2.92 -12.48
C ARG A 32 1.80 -2.96 -11.46
N VAL A 33 0.91 -1.97 -11.46
CA VAL A 33 -0.32 -1.99 -10.64
C VAL A 33 -1.21 -3.16 -11.06
N LEU A 34 -1.42 -3.38 -12.36
CA LEU A 34 -2.25 -4.49 -12.84
C LEU A 34 -1.76 -5.87 -12.37
N LEU A 35 -0.45 -6.04 -12.15
CA LEU A 35 0.10 -7.29 -11.57
C LEU A 35 -0.32 -7.50 -10.11
N LEU A 36 -0.62 -6.43 -9.39
CA LEU A 36 -1.06 -6.45 -7.99
C LEU A 36 -2.58 -6.52 -7.85
N VAL A 37 -3.35 -6.20 -8.90
CA VAL A 37 -4.81 -6.22 -8.86
C VAL A 37 -5.37 -7.58 -8.44
N PRO A 38 -4.91 -8.74 -8.96
CA PRO A 38 -5.42 -10.04 -8.51
C PRO A 38 -5.21 -10.28 -7.01
N ILE A 39 -4.05 -9.87 -6.47
CA ILE A 39 -3.74 -10.00 -5.04
C ILE A 39 -4.64 -9.05 -4.22
N ALA A 40 -4.84 -7.83 -4.71
CA ALA A 40 -5.71 -6.85 -4.06
C ALA A 40 -7.20 -7.27 -4.08
N ILE A 41 -7.66 -7.91 -5.16
CA ILE A 41 -9.00 -8.51 -5.23
C ILE A 41 -9.11 -9.67 -4.23
N ALA A 42 -8.13 -10.58 -4.24
CA ALA A 42 -8.10 -11.70 -3.31
C ALA A 42 -8.12 -11.21 -1.85
N ALA A 43 -7.34 -10.19 -1.51
CA ALA A 43 -7.34 -9.57 -0.18
C ALA A 43 -8.70 -8.97 0.19
N ALA A 44 -9.34 -8.24 -0.73
CA ALA A 44 -10.65 -7.62 -0.50
C ALA A 44 -11.77 -8.65 -0.29
N ILE A 45 -11.71 -9.79 -0.99
CA ILE A 45 -12.69 -10.88 -0.89
C ILE A 45 -12.39 -11.79 0.30
N TYR A 46 -11.11 -12.10 0.56
CA TYR A 46 -10.74 -13.07 1.60
C TYR A 46 -11.20 -12.65 3.00
N ALA A 47 -11.20 -11.36 3.32
CA ALA A 47 -11.69 -10.87 4.60
C ALA A 47 -13.16 -11.26 4.87
N PRO A 48 -14.16 -10.77 4.11
CA PRO A 48 -15.57 -11.03 4.39
C PRO A 48 -15.98 -12.51 4.23
N PHE A 49 -15.29 -13.28 3.38
CA PHE A 49 -15.65 -14.69 3.16
C PHE A 49 -14.81 -15.67 3.99
N GLY A 50 -13.67 -15.23 4.54
CA GLY A 50 -12.78 -16.05 5.37
C GLY A 50 -12.97 -15.87 6.87
N TYR A 51 -13.45 -14.70 7.32
CA TYR A 51 -13.57 -14.36 8.75
C TYR A 51 -15.00 -14.04 9.20
N GLY A 52 -15.97 -14.19 8.30
CA GLY A 52 -17.34 -13.72 8.49
C GLY A 52 -17.54 -12.36 7.82
N HIS A 53 -18.80 -12.02 7.61
CA HIS A 53 -19.21 -10.77 6.96
C HIS A 53 -20.31 -10.09 7.77
N ARG A 54 -20.36 -8.76 7.63
CA ARG A 54 -21.47 -7.95 8.12
C ARG A 54 -22.79 -8.36 7.47
N ASN A 55 -23.90 -7.94 8.07
CA ASN A 55 -25.21 -8.06 7.45
C ASN A 55 -25.36 -7.08 6.27
N PHE A 56 -25.01 -7.55 5.06
CA PHE A 56 -25.07 -6.74 3.84
C PHE A 56 -26.48 -6.29 3.48
N ASP A 57 -27.51 -7.05 3.84
CA ASP A 57 -28.90 -6.69 3.58
C ASP A 57 -29.32 -5.47 4.40
N HIS A 58 -28.84 -5.39 5.65
CA HIS A 58 -29.10 -4.25 6.54
C HIS A 58 -28.30 -3.00 6.15
N LEU A 59 -27.01 -3.14 5.81
CA LEU A 59 -26.17 -2.02 5.36
C LEU A 59 -26.59 -1.49 3.99
N GLY A 60 -27.16 -2.35 3.15
CA GLY A 60 -27.34 -2.10 1.74
C GLY A 60 -26.02 -2.09 0.97
N TRP A 61 -26.13 -2.17 -0.36
CA TRP A 61 -24.98 -2.26 -1.26
C TRP A 61 -24.02 -1.05 -1.16
N LEU A 62 -24.56 0.15 -1.01
CA LEU A 62 -23.76 1.38 -1.03
C LEU A 62 -22.88 1.53 0.22
N ALA A 63 -23.42 1.29 1.41
CA ALA A 63 -22.68 1.42 2.68
C ALA A 63 -21.76 0.23 2.98
N SER A 64 -21.95 -0.90 2.28
CA SER A 64 -21.02 -2.04 2.28
C SER A 64 -20.00 -1.91 1.14
N TRP A 65 -20.33 -2.43 -0.03
CA TRP A 65 -19.44 -2.54 -1.18
C TRP A 65 -19.11 -1.20 -1.83
N GLY A 66 -20.03 -0.24 -1.85
CA GLY A 66 -19.80 1.06 -2.48
C GLY A 66 -18.65 1.83 -1.83
N VAL A 67 -18.71 2.04 -0.52
CA VAL A 67 -17.62 2.68 0.23
C VAL A 67 -16.36 1.82 0.28
N SER A 68 -16.47 0.49 0.28
CA SER A 68 -15.30 -0.40 0.25
C SER A 68 -14.57 -0.29 -1.09
N ALA A 69 -15.32 -0.20 -2.19
CA ALA A 69 -14.78 0.06 -3.52
C ALA A 69 -14.06 1.42 -3.60
N LEU A 70 -14.56 2.46 -2.91
CA LEU A 70 -13.86 3.75 -2.85
C LEU A 70 -12.50 3.65 -2.15
N GLU A 71 -12.42 2.94 -1.02
CA GLU A 71 -11.15 2.67 -0.32
C GLU A 71 -10.21 1.85 -1.19
N TRP A 72 -10.74 0.83 -1.86
CA TRP A 72 -9.97 -0.01 -2.74
C TRP A 72 -9.38 0.77 -3.93
N ILE A 73 -10.20 1.61 -4.59
CA ILE A 73 -9.76 2.51 -5.66
C ILE A 73 -8.67 3.46 -5.14
N LEU A 74 -8.87 4.07 -3.97
CA LEU A 74 -7.86 4.94 -3.38
C LEU A 74 -6.56 4.18 -3.12
N GLY A 75 -6.63 2.98 -2.56
CA GLY A 75 -5.46 2.11 -2.34
C GLY A 75 -4.69 1.83 -3.64
N LEU A 76 -5.39 1.55 -4.74
CA LEU A 76 -4.76 1.38 -6.05
C LEU A 76 -4.13 2.66 -6.59
N LEU A 77 -4.75 3.82 -6.38
CA LEU A 77 -4.20 5.12 -6.79
C LEU A 77 -2.92 5.45 -6.00
N ILE A 78 -2.90 5.18 -4.69
CA ILE A 78 -1.71 5.34 -3.84
C ILE A 78 -0.61 4.39 -4.30
N LEU A 79 -0.95 3.14 -4.62
CA LEU A 79 -0.01 2.15 -5.14
C LEU A 79 0.60 2.59 -6.47
N ALA A 80 -0.23 3.11 -7.40
CA ALA A 80 0.23 3.68 -8.66
C ALA A 80 1.19 4.85 -8.43
N LEU A 81 0.88 5.70 -7.44
CA LEU A 81 1.73 6.82 -7.03
C LEU A 81 3.07 6.32 -6.47
N ALA A 82 3.06 5.32 -5.60
CA ALA A 82 4.26 4.71 -5.02
C ALA A 82 5.18 4.16 -6.11
N LEU A 83 4.63 3.36 -7.02
CA LEU A 83 5.37 2.74 -8.12
C LEU A 83 5.90 3.76 -9.13
N ARG A 84 5.18 4.87 -9.34
CA ARG A 84 5.66 6.02 -10.13
C ARG A 84 6.79 6.73 -9.41
N HIS A 85 6.62 7.03 -8.13
CA HIS A 85 7.60 7.73 -7.31
C HIS A 85 8.91 6.94 -7.17
N ALA A 86 8.83 5.62 -7.23
CA ALA A 86 9.98 4.73 -7.19
C ALA A 86 10.92 4.85 -8.40
N VAL A 87 10.47 5.41 -9.53
CA VAL A 87 11.29 5.50 -10.75
C VAL A 87 12.09 6.83 -10.75
N PRO A 88 13.43 6.78 -10.80
CA PRO A 88 14.26 7.98 -10.91
C PRO A 88 13.83 8.87 -12.08
N GLY A 89 13.82 10.19 -11.86
CA GLY A 89 13.38 11.16 -12.86
C GLY A 89 11.85 11.25 -13.08
N ARG A 90 11.05 10.34 -12.49
CA ARG A 90 9.57 10.40 -12.54
C ARG A 90 8.96 10.71 -11.17
N GLY A 91 9.68 11.50 -10.38
CA GLY A 91 9.27 11.95 -9.06
C GLY A 91 7.86 12.51 -9.04
N VAL A 92 7.17 12.30 -7.91
CA VAL A 92 5.83 12.80 -7.68
C VAL A 92 5.93 14.16 -6.98
N SER A 93 5.02 15.09 -7.32
CA SER A 93 5.02 16.41 -6.69
C SER A 93 4.67 16.33 -5.21
N ARG A 94 5.20 17.25 -4.40
CA ARG A 94 4.88 17.33 -2.96
C ARG A 94 3.37 17.45 -2.72
N ARG A 95 2.64 18.13 -3.61
CA ARG A 95 1.18 18.28 -3.54
C ARG A 95 0.46 16.94 -3.61
N PHE A 96 0.85 16.04 -4.52
CA PHE A 96 0.27 14.70 -4.61
C PHE A 96 0.59 13.86 -3.38
N LEU A 97 1.80 13.95 -2.84
CA LEU A 97 2.16 13.25 -1.60
C LEU A 97 1.30 13.74 -0.42
N ILE A 98 1.12 15.05 -0.27
CA ILE A 98 0.24 15.63 0.75
C ILE A 98 -1.21 15.19 0.52
N ALA A 99 -1.70 15.24 -0.72
CA ALA A 99 -3.05 14.80 -1.06
C ALA A 99 -3.27 13.32 -0.70
N THR A 100 -2.28 12.45 -0.88
CA THR A 100 -2.35 11.06 -0.42
C THR A 100 -2.35 10.95 1.10
N LEU A 101 -1.46 11.67 1.79
CA LEU A 101 -1.34 11.65 3.25
C LEU A 101 -2.59 12.18 3.96
N VAL A 102 -3.31 13.12 3.33
CA VAL A 102 -4.57 13.67 3.86
C VAL A 102 -5.77 12.86 3.37
N GLY A 103 -5.76 12.47 2.09
CA GLY A 103 -6.88 11.80 1.44
C GLY A 103 -7.17 10.40 1.98
N ALA A 104 -6.14 9.61 2.31
CA ALA A 104 -6.34 8.29 2.91
C ALA A 104 -7.02 8.37 4.29
N PRO A 105 -6.50 9.13 5.27
CA PRO A 105 -7.20 9.34 6.54
C PRO A 105 -8.59 9.96 6.37
N ALA A 106 -8.76 10.94 5.49
CA ALA A 106 -10.05 11.58 5.25
C ALA A 106 -11.09 10.58 4.72
N LEU A 107 -10.70 9.69 3.79
CA LEU A 107 -11.59 8.65 3.29
C LEU A 107 -11.94 7.64 4.39
N ILE A 108 -10.97 7.18 5.19
CA ILE A 108 -11.22 6.24 6.30
C ILE A 108 -12.20 6.87 7.30
N VAL A 109 -12.04 8.15 7.65
CA VAL A 109 -12.98 8.89 8.51
C VAL A 109 -14.36 8.95 7.87
N LEU A 110 -14.45 9.33 6.60
CA LEU A 110 -15.74 9.38 5.87
C LEU A 110 -16.45 8.02 5.88
N VAL A 111 -15.74 6.96 5.53
CA VAL A 111 -16.25 5.59 5.52
C VAL A 111 -16.70 5.16 6.91
N THR A 112 -15.91 5.47 7.94
CA THR A 112 -16.26 5.18 9.33
C THR A 112 -17.56 5.87 9.74
N VAL A 113 -17.69 7.17 9.43
CA VAL A 113 -18.89 7.96 9.76
C VAL A 113 -20.11 7.43 9.01
N VAL A 114 -20.00 7.16 7.71
CA VAL A 114 -21.11 6.61 6.90
C VAL A 114 -21.54 5.25 7.42
N THR A 115 -20.59 4.35 7.70
CA THR A 115 -20.90 3.01 8.20
C THR A 115 -21.55 3.06 9.59
N TYR A 116 -21.02 3.90 10.49
CA TYR A 116 -21.56 4.06 11.83
C TYR A 116 -22.96 4.69 11.84
N ALA A 117 -23.24 5.62 10.93
CA ALA A 117 -24.54 6.26 10.81
C ALA A 117 -25.64 5.27 10.36
N VAL A 118 -25.30 4.25 9.58
CA VAL A 118 -26.22 3.22 9.11
C VAL A 118 -26.36 2.09 10.13
N GLU A 119 -25.25 1.65 10.70
CA GLU A 119 -25.20 0.50 11.60
C GLU A 119 -24.28 0.80 12.79
N PRO A 120 -24.79 1.40 13.88
CA PRO A 120 -23.97 1.83 15.02
C PRO A 120 -23.67 0.67 15.98
N THR A 121 -22.75 -0.20 15.59
CA THR A 121 -22.28 -1.34 16.39
C THR A 121 -21.08 -0.95 17.26
N LYS A 122 -21.11 -1.41 18.51
CA LYS A 122 -20.05 -1.17 19.51
C LYS A 122 -19.34 -2.47 19.82
N VAL A 123 -18.10 -2.36 20.29
CA VAL A 123 -17.39 -3.53 20.83
C VAL A 123 -18.14 -4.04 22.07
N PRO A 124 -18.40 -5.35 22.18
CA PRO A 124 -19.02 -5.91 23.38
C PRO A 124 -18.20 -5.61 24.65
N PRO A 125 -18.85 -5.32 25.79
CA PRO A 125 -18.17 -5.12 27.07
C PRO A 125 -17.23 -6.28 27.41
N GLY A 126 -16.03 -5.97 27.91
CA GLY A 126 -15.03 -6.98 28.27
C GLY A 126 -14.22 -7.56 27.09
N LEU A 127 -14.60 -7.29 25.83
CA LEU A 127 -13.89 -7.80 24.65
C LEU A 127 -13.07 -6.72 23.91
N ALA A 128 -13.01 -5.50 24.44
CA ALA A 128 -12.33 -4.35 23.83
C ALA A 128 -10.91 -4.67 23.34
N PHE A 129 -10.08 -5.23 24.21
CA PHE A 129 -8.68 -5.54 23.90
C PHE A 129 -8.54 -6.63 22.84
N ARG A 130 -9.39 -7.67 22.89
CA ARG A 130 -9.38 -8.76 21.92
C ARG A 130 -9.72 -8.25 20.52
N PHE A 131 -10.83 -7.52 20.39
CA PHE A 131 -11.22 -6.90 19.13
C PHE A 131 -10.13 -5.96 18.62
N TRP A 132 -9.49 -5.19 19.51
CA TRP A 132 -8.38 -4.31 19.14
C TRP A 132 -7.22 -5.08 18.51
N ILE A 133 -6.75 -6.15 19.15
CA ILE A 133 -5.66 -6.98 18.63
C ILE A 133 -6.06 -7.63 17.31
N GLU A 134 -7.23 -8.25 17.24
CA GLU A 134 -7.68 -8.97 16.04
C GLU A 134 -7.82 -8.02 14.85
N CYS A 135 -8.40 -6.83 15.06
CA CYS A 135 -8.57 -5.81 14.03
C CYS A 135 -7.29 -5.03 13.70
N VAL A 136 -6.21 -5.21 14.45
CA VAL A 136 -4.87 -4.78 14.04
C VAL A 136 -4.17 -5.90 13.27
N LYS A 137 -4.18 -7.12 13.83
CA LYS A 137 -3.45 -8.29 13.33
C LYS A 137 -3.89 -8.71 11.93
N TRP A 138 -5.20 -8.83 11.71
CA TRP A 138 -5.70 -9.39 10.45
C TRP A 138 -5.51 -8.45 9.26
N PRO A 139 -5.80 -7.14 9.33
CA PRO A 139 -5.44 -6.22 8.25
C PRO A 139 -3.94 -6.25 7.91
N ILE A 140 -3.05 -6.32 8.90
CA ILE A 140 -1.61 -6.45 8.67
C ILE A 140 -1.29 -7.75 7.91
N THR A 141 -1.90 -8.86 8.34
CA THR A 141 -1.70 -10.19 7.73
C THR A 141 -2.17 -10.21 6.29
N ILE A 142 -3.34 -9.62 6.00
CA ILE A 142 -3.92 -9.52 4.66
C ILE A 142 -3.10 -8.56 3.78
N ALA A 143 -2.57 -7.48 4.36
CA ALA A 143 -1.73 -6.51 3.64
C ALA A 143 -0.36 -7.06 3.27
N ALA A 144 0.18 -8.04 4.03
CA ALA A 144 1.53 -8.58 3.86
C ALA A 144 1.87 -9.02 2.42
N PRO A 145 1.06 -9.84 1.71
CA PRO A 145 1.36 -10.20 0.33
C PRO A 145 1.37 -9.01 -0.63
N ILE A 146 0.46 -8.04 -0.44
CA ILE A 146 0.42 -6.82 -1.27
C ILE A 146 1.68 -5.99 -1.02
N LEU A 147 2.03 -5.76 0.26
CA LEU A 147 3.23 -5.02 0.65
C LEU A 147 4.50 -5.67 0.10
N LEU A 148 4.61 -7.00 0.21
CA LEU A 148 5.78 -7.74 -0.27
C LEU A 148 5.98 -7.53 -1.76
N VAL A 149 4.96 -7.82 -2.57
CA VAL A 149 5.05 -7.71 -4.04
C VAL A 149 5.21 -6.25 -4.47
N ALA A 150 4.49 -5.31 -3.84
CA ALA A 150 4.65 -3.88 -4.12
C ALA A 150 6.06 -3.39 -3.82
N SER A 151 6.64 -3.78 -2.69
CA SER A 151 8.01 -3.41 -2.29
C SER A 151 9.03 -3.99 -3.26
N LEU A 152 8.88 -5.24 -3.68
CA LEU A 152 9.75 -5.85 -4.69
C LEU A 152 9.69 -5.09 -6.04
N LEU A 153 8.49 -4.76 -6.50
CA LEU A 153 8.27 -4.02 -7.75
C LEU A 153 8.78 -2.57 -7.67
N ALA A 154 8.69 -1.94 -6.50
CA ALA A 154 9.17 -0.59 -6.25
C ALA A 154 10.71 -0.56 -6.14
N MET A 155 11.30 -1.43 -5.33
CA MET A 155 12.75 -1.49 -5.11
C MET A 155 13.52 -1.93 -6.35
N ARG A 156 12.91 -2.68 -7.27
CA ARG A 156 13.52 -2.97 -8.58
C ARG A 156 13.75 -1.71 -9.43
N ALA A 157 13.05 -0.62 -9.13
CA ALA A 157 13.21 0.66 -9.85
C ALA A 157 14.37 1.53 -9.32
N PHE A 158 15.09 1.09 -8.29
CA PHE A 158 16.18 1.85 -7.64
C PHE A 158 15.72 3.25 -7.19
N PRO A 159 14.75 3.32 -6.26
CA PRO A 159 14.21 4.59 -5.81
C PRO A 159 15.28 5.46 -5.15
N THR A 160 15.33 6.75 -5.50
CA THR A 160 16.22 7.72 -4.84
C THR A 160 15.79 8.07 -3.42
N ARG A 161 14.55 7.71 -3.05
CA ARG A 161 13.94 7.95 -1.74
C ARG A 161 13.25 6.68 -1.25
N PRO A 162 14.00 5.65 -0.83
CA PRO A 162 13.44 4.33 -0.51
C PRO A 162 12.42 4.37 0.62
N GLY A 163 12.68 5.12 1.70
CA GLY A 163 11.75 5.24 2.84
C GLY A 163 10.36 5.75 2.44
N PRO A 164 10.22 6.95 1.82
CA PRO A 164 8.93 7.45 1.37
C PRO A 164 8.22 6.55 0.35
N VAL A 165 8.96 5.91 -0.56
CA VAL A 165 8.38 4.96 -1.52
C VAL A 165 7.82 3.74 -0.80
N GLY A 166 8.58 3.17 0.13
CA GLY A 166 8.14 2.07 0.97
C GLY A 166 6.93 2.41 1.83
N ALA A 167 6.91 3.61 2.41
CA ALA A 167 5.78 4.12 3.18
C ALA A 167 4.49 4.18 2.35
N LEU A 168 4.58 4.64 1.10
CA LEU A 168 3.44 4.68 0.18
C LEU A 168 2.99 3.27 -0.24
N CYS A 169 3.93 2.34 -0.47
CA CYS A 169 3.59 0.94 -0.73
C CYS A 169 2.84 0.32 0.46
N GLY A 170 3.30 0.56 1.68
CA GLY A 170 2.64 0.06 2.88
C GLY A 170 1.30 0.74 3.16
N LEU A 171 1.19 2.04 2.97
CA LEU A 171 -0.09 2.77 3.06
C LEU A 171 -1.10 2.20 2.07
N ALA A 172 -0.71 1.99 0.81
CA ALA A 172 -1.57 1.38 -0.19
C ALA A 172 -1.99 -0.03 0.21
N ALA A 173 -1.06 -0.88 0.66
CA ALA A 173 -1.34 -2.24 1.09
C ALA A 173 -2.31 -2.28 2.28
N GLY A 174 -2.10 -1.39 3.27
CA GLY A 174 -2.98 -1.25 4.43
C GLY A 174 -4.39 -0.83 4.03
N VAL A 175 -4.54 0.21 3.19
CA VAL A 175 -5.85 0.69 2.72
C VAL A 175 -6.57 -0.38 1.88
N LEU A 176 -5.85 -1.09 1.00
CA LEU A 176 -6.42 -2.18 0.21
C LEU A 176 -6.88 -3.34 1.10
N ALA A 177 -6.10 -3.74 2.09
CA ALA A 177 -6.49 -4.79 3.03
C ALA A 177 -7.68 -4.36 3.91
N ASP A 178 -7.68 -3.12 4.38
CA ASP A 178 -8.74 -2.58 5.22
C ASP A 178 -10.07 -2.49 4.49
N SER A 179 -10.07 -2.17 3.19
CA SER A 179 -11.28 -2.14 2.36
C SER A 179 -12.05 -3.46 2.38
N GLY A 180 -11.37 -4.60 2.48
CA GLY A 180 -11.98 -5.91 2.71
C GLY A 180 -12.29 -6.16 4.19
N TRP A 181 -11.34 -5.86 5.08
CA TRP A 181 -11.49 -6.14 6.51
C TRP A 181 -12.70 -5.47 7.14
N ARG A 182 -13.03 -4.24 6.74
CA ARG A 182 -14.23 -3.56 7.24
C ARG A 182 -15.55 -4.23 6.87
N LEU A 183 -15.58 -5.04 5.79
CA LEU A 183 -16.75 -5.82 5.42
C LEU A 183 -16.88 -7.06 6.32
N ALA A 184 -15.80 -7.48 6.97
CA ALA A 184 -15.74 -8.58 7.92
C ALA A 184 -15.92 -8.13 9.38
N CYS A 185 -15.40 -6.94 9.73
CA CYS A 185 -15.43 -6.44 11.10
C CYS A 185 -16.80 -5.86 11.45
N ASP A 186 -17.55 -6.53 12.34
CA ASP A 186 -18.90 -6.12 12.75
C ASP A 186 -18.95 -4.85 13.60
N VAL A 187 -17.83 -4.26 14.00
CA VAL A 187 -17.78 -3.06 14.85
C VAL A 187 -17.61 -1.81 13.99
N SER A 188 -18.53 -0.84 14.09
CA SER A 188 -18.46 0.45 13.39
C SER A 188 -18.12 1.63 14.29
N ALA A 189 -18.06 1.44 15.61
CA ALA A 189 -17.72 2.48 16.56
C ALA A 189 -16.45 3.24 16.14
N PRO A 190 -16.47 4.58 15.97
CA PRO A 190 -15.34 5.31 15.41
C PRO A 190 -14.05 5.17 16.21
N SER A 191 -14.13 5.09 17.54
CA SER A 191 -12.96 4.87 18.39
C SER A 191 -12.28 3.53 18.14
N HIS A 192 -13.05 2.50 17.77
CA HIS A 192 -12.51 1.20 17.37
C HIS A 192 -11.92 1.30 15.98
N VAL A 193 -12.69 1.71 14.97
CA VAL A 193 -12.24 1.72 13.56
C VAL A 193 -11.00 2.61 13.39
N LEU A 194 -11.07 3.87 13.83
CA LEU A 194 -9.93 4.80 13.70
C LEU A 194 -8.74 4.37 14.57
N GLY A 195 -9.00 3.67 15.67
CA GLY A 195 -7.99 3.17 16.59
C GLY A 195 -7.26 1.94 16.09
N SER A 196 -7.95 0.83 15.86
CA SER A 196 -7.36 -0.46 15.49
C SER A 196 -7.06 -0.55 13.99
N HIS A 197 -8.03 -0.24 13.11
CA HIS A 197 -7.80 -0.30 11.66
C HIS A 197 -6.82 0.80 11.23
N GLY A 198 -7.00 2.02 11.75
CA GLY A 198 -6.07 3.12 11.53
C GLY A 198 -4.64 2.79 11.97
N LEU A 199 -4.48 2.19 13.15
CA LEU A 199 -3.16 1.72 13.62
C LEU A 199 -2.58 0.65 12.70
N ALA A 200 -3.39 -0.31 12.24
CA ALA A 200 -2.94 -1.34 11.31
C ALA A 200 -2.35 -0.71 10.03
N ILE A 201 -3.05 0.24 9.43
CA ILE A 201 -2.61 0.95 8.22
C ILE A 201 -1.30 1.70 8.47
N VAL A 202 -1.19 2.41 9.60
CA VAL A 202 0.05 3.12 9.97
C VAL A 202 1.22 2.15 10.18
N LEU A 203 0.99 1.01 10.83
CA LEU A 203 2.01 -0.01 11.04
C LEU A 203 2.48 -0.60 9.71
N VAL A 204 1.58 -0.92 8.78
CA VAL A 204 1.94 -1.44 7.45
C VAL A 204 2.73 -0.38 6.66
N ALA A 205 2.34 0.89 6.72
CA ALA A 205 3.10 2.00 6.12
C ALA A 205 4.52 2.09 6.72
N GLY A 206 4.65 2.02 8.04
CA GLY A 206 5.95 1.99 8.73
C GLY A 206 6.81 0.80 8.32
N LEU A 207 6.23 -0.41 8.28
CA LEU A 207 6.90 -1.64 7.84
C LEU A 207 7.44 -1.50 6.41
N GLY A 208 6.64 -0.96 5.49
CA GLY A 208 7.08 -0.71 4.11
C GLY A 208 8.26 0.26 4.03
N ALA A 209 8.23 1.33 4.82
CA ALA A 209 9.31 2.32 4.89
C ALA A 209 10.61 1.67 5.40
N VAL A 210 10.54 0.97 6.53
CA VAL A 210 11.69 0.28 7.14
C VAL A 210 12.26 -0.77 6.20
N ALA A 211 11.41 -1.63 5.62
CA ALA A 211 11.84 -2.67 4.68
C ALA A 211 12.55 -2.08 3.47
N SER A 212 12.03 -0.99 2.90
CA SER A 212 12.63 -0.36 1.72
C SER A 212 13.98 0.29 2.03
N VAL A 213 14.13 0.92 3.19
CA VAL A 213 15.41 1.46 3.66
C VAL A 213 16.43 0.35 3.89
N ALA A 214 16.02 -0.74 4.55
CA ALA A 214 16.89 -1.90 4.77
C ALA A 214 17.35 -2.54 3.44
N ILE A 215 16.43 -2.72 2.49
CA ILE A 215 16.77 -3.25 1.16
C ILE A 215 17.73 -2.33 0.41
N ASP A 216 17.56 -1.01 0.49
CA ASP A 216 18.51 -0.06 -0.12
C ASP A 216 19.89 -0.14 0.52
N ALA A 217 19.94 -0.22 1.86
CA ALA A 217 21.19 -0.32 2.60
C ALA A 217 21.98 -1.59 2.28
N ILE A 218 21.32 -2.73 2.08
CA ILE A 218 21.97 -4.02 1.74
C ILE A 218 22.50 -4.03 0.29
N ARG A 219 21.96 -3.20 -0.60
CA ARG A 219 22.34 -3.15 -2.01
C ARG A 219 23.51 -2.21 -2.31
N ARG A 220 23.91 -1.39 -1.35
CA ARG A 220 25.06 -0.48 -1.44
C ARG A 220 26.31 -1.20 -0.98
#